data_AF-A0A6V7IDS3-F1
#
_entry.id   AF-A0A6V7IDS3-F1
#
_cell.length_a   1.000
_cell.length_b   1.000
_cell.length_c   1.000
_cell.angle_alpha   90.00
_cell.angle_beta   90.00
_cell.angle_gamma   90.00
#
_symmetry.space_group_name_H-M   'P 1'
#
loop_
_entity.id
_entity.type
_entity.pdbx_description
1 polymer ?
#
loop_
_entity_poly.entity_id
_entity_poly.type
_entity_poly.pdbx_seq_one_letter_code
_entity_poly.pdbx_strand_id
1 'polypeptide(L)'
;LGYRDYIRQIEGIPMNPPPEAFGLHMNAGITRDLEVSKTFFDSMLKIQGTVTLGDTSKQDELLLRMKKDIYDRLPRLFDLEEAQKAYPVAYMESMNTVLIQEMERYNTLLRVIRGSLEMLEKAVEGMIVMTPELE
;
A
#
# COMPACT_ATOMS: atom_id res chain seq x y z
N LEU A 1 -34.23 -29.77 -31.16
CA LEU A 1 -33.92 -29.21 -29.83
C LEU A 1 -34.83 -28.02 -29.63
N GLY A 2 -35.90 -28.18 -28.85
CA GLY A 2 -36.92 -27.15 -28.68
C GLY A 2 -36.43 -26.08 -27.71
N TYR A 3 -36.94 -24.85 -27.86
CA TYR A 3 -36.68 -23.74 -26.93
C TYR A 3 -36.79 -24.14 -25.44
N ARG A 4 -37.74 -25.03 -25.12
CA ARG A 4 -37.98 -25.56 -23.76
C ARG A 4 -36.85 -26.45 -23.22
N ASP A 5 -36.05 -27.06 -24.09
CA ASP A 5 -34.90 -27.88 -23.68
C ASP A 5 -33.73 -26.99 -23.22
N TYR A 6 -33.53 -25.84 -23.89
CA TYR A 6 -32.52 -24.85 -23.48
C TYR A 6 -32.86 -24.20 -22.14
N ILE A 7 -34.14 -23.87 -21.90
CA ILE A 7 -34.59 -23.30 -20.62
C ILE A 7 -34.33 -24.29 -19.47
N ARG A 8 -34.68 -25.57 -19.66
CA ARG A 8 -34.40 -26.62 -18.65
C ARG A 8 -32.91 -26.78 -18.34
N GLN A 9 -32.05 -26.59 -19.34
CA GLN A 9 -30.60 -26.65 -19.14
C GLN A 9 -30.07 -25.45 -18.36
N ILE A 10 -30.60 -24.25 -18.61
CA ILE A 10 -30.23 -23.03 -17.88
C ILE A 10 -30.70 -23.12 -16.42
N GLU A 11 -31.90 -23.64 -16.16
CA GLU A 11 -32.43 -23.86 -14.80
C GLU A 11 -31.64 -24.89 -14.00
N GLY A 12 -30.90 -25.79 -14.67
CA GLY A 12 -30.04 -26.77 -14.03
C GLY A 12 -28.65 -26.26 -13.61
N ILE A 13 -28.28 -25.02 -13.99
CA ILE A 13 -26.97 -24.46 -13.64
C ILE A 13 -26.99 -23.99 -12.18
N PRO A 14 -26.00 -24.38 -11.35
CA PRO A 14 -25.93 -23.94 -9.96
C PRO A 14 -25.75 -22.41 -9.88
N MET A 15 -26.41 -21.79 -8.90
CA MET A 15 -26.37 -20.33 -8.69
C MET A 15 -24.95 -19.78 -8.44
N ASN A 16 -24.07 -20.60 -7.85
CA ASN A 16 -22.66 -20.27 -7.64
C ASN A 16 -21.79 -21.39 -8.22
N PRO A 17 -21.53 -21.37 -9.54
CA PRO A 17 -20.69 -22.39 -10.16
C PRO A 17 -19.23 -22.22 -9.70
N PRO A 18 -18.47 -23.32 -9.66
CA PRO A 18 -17.06 -23.26 -9.26
C PRO A 18 -16.24 -22.51 -10.33
N PRO A 19 -15.10 -21.88 -9.98
CA PRO A 19 -14.31 -21.06 -10.90
C PRO A 19 -13.93 -21.76 -12.22
N GLU A 20 -13.74 -23.08 -12.16
CA GLU A 20 -13.42 -23.94 -13.29
C GLU A 20 -14.50 -23.91 -14.39
N ALA A 21 -15.76 -23.66 -14.02
CA ALA A 21 -16.86 -23.51 -14.98
C ALA A 21 -16.68 -22.30 -15.91
N PHE A 22 -15.88 -21.32 -15.50
CA PHE A 22 -15.48 -20.15 -16.30
C PHE A 22 -14.06 -20.27 -16.87
N GLY A 23 -13.44 -21.45 -16.77
CA GLY A 23 -12.05 -21.66 -17.19
C GLY A 23 -11.01 -21.04 -16.24
N LEU A 24 -11.39 -20.71 -15.00
CA LEU A 24 -10.51 -20.12 -14.00
C LEU A 24 -9.91 -21.19 -13.09
N HIS A 25 -8.75 -20.86 -12.50
CA HIS A 25 -8.13 -21.69 -11.47
C HIS A 25 -8.95 -21.65 -10.17
N MET A 26 -8.96 -22.74 -9.38
CA MET A 26 -9.73 -22.84 -8.13
C MET A 26 -9.49 -21.68 -7.14
N ASN A 27 -8.27 -21.13 -7.14
CA ASN A 27 -7.88 -19.98 -6.30
C ASN A 27 -8.62 -18.69 -6.66
N ALA A 28 -9.23 -18.58 -7.85
CA ALA A 28 -10.02 -17.41 -8.22
C ALA A 28 -11.24 -17.23 -7.30
N GLY A 29 -11.79 -18.33 -6.76
CA GLY A 29 -12.82 -18.26 -5.71
C GLY A 29 -12.30 -17.61 -4.43
N ILE A 30 -11.11 -18.02 -3.98
CA ILE A 30 -10.45 -17.44 -2.79
C ILE A 30 -10.18 -15.95 -3.00
N THR A 31 -9.65 -15.56 -4.16
CA THR A 31 -9.39 -14.15 -4.48
C THR A 31 -10.67 -13.32 -4.47
N ARG A 32 -11.75 -13.82 -5.08
CA ARG A 32 -13.07 -13.18 -5.05
C ARG A 32 -13.55 -12.98 -3.60
N ASP A 33 -13.50 -14.02 -2.78
CA ASP A 33 -14.01 -13.96 -1.42
C ASP A 33 -13.19 -12.99 -0.55
N LEU A 34 -11.87 -12.94 -0.75
CA LEU A 34 -10.99 -11.94 -0.12
C LEU A 34 -11.34 -10.51 -0.55
N GLU A 35 -11.58 -10.29 -1.85
CA GLU A 35 -11.93 -8.98 -2.39
C GLU A 35 -13.31 -8.51 -1.90
N VAL A 36 -14.29 -9.40 -1.88
CA VAL A 36 -15.64 -9.12 -1.34
C VAL A 36 -15.56 -8.80 0.14
N SER A 37 -14.81 -9.59 0.92
CA SER A 37 -14.62 -9.35 2.35
C SER A 37 -13.94 -8.01 2.61
N LYS A 38 -12.87 -7.70 1.87
CA LYS A 38 -12.19 -6.40 1.96
C LYS A 38 -13.15 -5.24 1.67
N THR A 39 -13.90 -5.34 0.57
CA THR A 39 -14.88 -4.31 0.18
C THR A 39 -15.96 -4.11 1.24
N PHE A 40 -16.42 -5.19 1.87
CA PHE A 40 -17.37 -5.13 2.96
C PHE A 40 -16.78 -4.40 4.18
N PHE A 41 -15.57 -4.74 4.61
CA PHE A 41 -14.91 -4.07 5.74
C PHE A 41 -14.60 -2.60 5.43
N ASP A 42 -14.12 -2.28 4.23
CA ASP A 42 -13.89 -0.89 3.80
C ASP A 42 -15.19 -0.08 3.82
N SER A 43 -16.31 -0.69 3.41
CA SER A 43 -17.64 -0.05 3.47
C SER A 43 -18.11 0.13 4.92
N MET A 44 -17.87 -0.87 5.77
CA MET A 44 -18.21 -0.80 7.20
C MET A 44 -17.42 0.31 7.91
N LEU A 45 -16.12 0.43 7.64
CA LEU A 45 -15.27 1.51 8.17
C LEU A 45 -15.77 2.90 7.75
N LYS A 46 -16.22 3.05 6.49
CA LYS A 46 -16.81 4.30 6.00
C LYS A 46 -18.14 4.63 6.69
N ILE A 47 -18.98 3.63 6.97
CA ILE A 47 -20.28 3.82 7.66
C ILE A 47 -20.09 4.12 9.14
N GLN A 48 -19.07 3.54 9.79
CA GLN A 48 -18.78 3.76 11.21
C GLN A 48 -18.60 5.26 11.52
N GLY A 49 -18.26 6.06 10.51
CA GLY A 49 -18.12 7.50 10.60
C GLY A 49 -16.91 7.87 11.45
N THR A 50 -16.24 8.95 11.10
CA THR A 50 -15.27 9.60 11.98
C THR A 50 -16.03 10.24 13.14
N VAL A 51 -16.58 9.41 14.04
CA VAL A 51 -17.12 9.87 15.31
C VAL A 51 -15.91 10.13 16.22
N THR A 52 -15.28 11.29 16.05
CA THR A 52 -14.32 11.84 17.00
C THR A 52 -15.07 12.33 18.24
N LEU A 53 -15.66 11.39 18.98
CA LEU A 53 -16.07 11.56 20.39
C LEU A 53 -14.94 11.06 21.32
N GLY A 54 -13.69 11.30 20.91
CA GLY A 54 -12.49 10.88 21.62
C GLY A 54 -11.54 12.06 21.79
N ASP A 55 -10.86 12.06 22.94
CA ASP A 55 -9.79 12.99 23.29
C ASP A 55 -8.71 13.00 22.19
N THR A 56 -8.69 14.06 21.38
CA THR A 56 -7.78 14.23 20.23
C THR A 56 -6.32 14.07 20.64
N SER A 57 -5.99 14.41 21.89
CA SER A 57 -4.66 14.23 22.46
C SER A 57 -4.16 12.78 22.40
N LYS A 58 -5.05 11.78 22.57
CA LYS A 58 -4.66 10.36 22.48
C LYS A 58 -4.37 9.92 21.05
N GLN A 59 -5.02 10.55 20.07
CA GLN A 59 -4.75 10.29 18.66
C GLN A 59 -3.40 10.90 18.26
N ASP A 60 -3.12 12.12 18.72
CA ASP A 60 -1.85 12.81 18.51
C ASP A 60 -0.67 12.06 19.12
N GLU A 61 -0.81 11.59 20.36
CA GLU A 61 0.21 10.75 21.02
C GLU A 61 0.45 9.44 20.26
N LEU A 62 -0.60 8.81 19.74
CA LEU A 62 -0.48 7.60 18.94
C LEU A 62 0.24 7.86 17.63
N LEU A 63 -0.08 8.97 16.94
CA LEU A 63 0.57 9.38 15.70
C LEU A 63 2.06 9.65 15.90
N LEU A 64 2.42 10.39 16.96
CA LEU A 64 3.83 10.66 17.30
C LEU A 64 4.60 9.37 17.63
N ARG A 65 3.96 8.42 18.32
CA ARG A 65 4.56 7.10 18.59
C ARG A 65 4.79 6.31 17.32
N MET A 66 3.81 6.28 16.40
CA MET A 66 3.95 5.61 15.11
C MET A 66 5.05 6.27 14.27
N LYS A 67 5.08 7.61 14.20
CA LYS A 67 6.15 8.36 13.54
C LYS A 67 7.51 7.96 14.05
N LYS A 68 7.67 7.85 15.37
CA LYS A 68 8.93 7.44 15.99
C LYS A 68 9.34 6.02 15.60
N ASP A 69 8.43 5.05 15.68
CA ASP A 69 8.73 3.66 15.29
C ASP A 69 9.13 3.55 13.81
N ILE A 70 8.45 4.28 12.92
CA ILE A 70 8.82 4.32 11.49
C ILE A 70 10.20 4.96 11.32
N TYR A 71 10.45 6.08 11.99
CA TYR A 71 11.73 6.81 11.90
C TYR A 71 12.91 5.97 12.38
N ASP A 72 12.74 5.23 13.48
CA ASP A 72 13.77 4.38 14.08
C ASP A 72 14.08 3.15 13.20
N ARG A 73 13.12 2.69 12.39
CA ARG A 73 13.30 1.60 11.43
C ARG A 73 13.89 2.03 10.10
N LEU A 74 13.86 3.32 9.77
CA LEU A 74 14.36 3.81 8.49
C LEU A 74 15.90 3.73 8.44
N PRO A 75 16.47 3.10 7.40
CA PRO A 75 17.91 3.08 7.23
C PRO A 75 18.47 4.48 7.01
N ARG A 76 19.77 4.62 7.23
CA ARG A 76 20.51 5.83 6.86
C ARG A 76 20.59 5.93 5.35
N LEU A 77 20.78 7.15 4.85
CA LEU A 77 21.05 7.38 3.44
C LEU A 77 22.33 6.65 3.04
N PHE A 78 22.31 6.05 1.86
CA PHE A 78 23.49 5.44 1.27
C PHE A 78 24.50 6.50 0.87
N ASP A 79 25.79 6.24 1.10
CA ASP A 79 26.88 7.05 0.58
C ASP A 79 27.12 6.70 -0.88
N LEU A 80 26.69 7.59 -1.78
CA LEU A 80 26.85 7.40 -3.21
C LEU A 80 28.31 7.57 -3.66
N GLU A 81 29.12 8.36 -2.95
CA GLU A 81 30.52 8.58 -3.30
C GLU A 81 31.34 7.34 -2.97
N GLU A 82 31.12 6.75 -1.81
CA GLU A 82 31.73 5.47 -1.43
C GLU A 82 31.27 4.34 -2.35
N ALA A 83 29.96 4.27 -2.65
CA ALA A 83 29.42 3.26 -3.55
C ALA A 83 29.99 3.36 -4.97
N GLN A 84 30.18 4.58 -5.51
CA GLN A 84 30.81 4.78 -6.82
C GLN A 84 32.29 4.42 -6.83
N LYS A 85 33.01 4.61 -5.72
CA LYS A 85 34.41 4.17 -5.59
C LYS A 85 34.52 2.65 -5.54
N ALA A 86 33.60 1.98 -4.84
CA ALA A 86 33.58 0.51 -4.73
C ALA A 86 33.07 -0.17 -6.01
N TYR A 87 32.08 0.43 -6.68
CA TYR A 87 31.41 -0.09 -7.88
C TYR A 87 31.46 0.96 -9.00
N PRO A 88 32.63 1.14 -9.64
CA PRO A 88 32.78 2.14 -10.69
C PRO A 88 31.85 1.82 -11.87
N VAL A 89 31.23 2.87 -12.40
CA VAL A 89 30.36 2.82 -13.57
C VAL A 89 31.24 2.52 -14.80
N ALA A 90 31.21 1.28 -15.26
CA ALA A 90 31.94 0.84 -16.45
C ALA A 90 30.97 0.28 -17.49
N TYR A 91 31.28 0.51 -18.77
CA TYR A 91 30.44 0.06 -19.88
C TYR A 91 30.22 -1.47 -19.87
N MET A 92 31.23 -2.23 -19.45
CA MET A 92 31.17 -3.69 -19.36
C MET A 92 30.47 -4.21 -18.09
N GLU A 93 30.20 -3.34 -17.12
CA GLU A 93 29.58 -3.69 -15.83
C GLU A 93 28.29 -2.89 -15.64
N SER A 94 27.30 -3.18 -16.48
CA SER A 94 26.00 -2.50 -16.49
C SER A 94 25.25 -2.56 -15.16
N MET A 95 25.47 -3.60 -14.36
CA MET A 95 24.86 -3.76 -13.04
C MET A 95 25.37 -2.75 -12.01
N ASN A 96 26.63 -2.28 -12.12
CA ASN A 96 27.14 -1.23 -11.22
C ASN A 96 26.40 0.08 -11.46
N THR A 97 26.15 0.42 -12.72
CA THR A 97 25.35 1.59 -13.10
C THR A 97 23.95 1.54 -12.50
N VAL A 98 23.28 0.39 -12.62
CA VAL A 98 21.93 0.17 -12.05
C VAL A 98 21.97 0.29 -10.54
N LEU A 99 22.97 -0.29 -9.86
CA LEU A 99 23.12 -0.21 -8.42
C LEU A 99 23.20 1.25 -7.94
N ILE A 100 24.06 2.06 -8.55
CA ILE A 100 24.22 3.48 -8.18
C ILE A 100 22.91 4.25 -8.39
N GLN A 101 22.22 4.03 -9.52
CA GLN A 101 20.93 4.67 -9.81
C GLN A 101 19.84 4.27 -8.82
N GLU A 102 19.78 2.99 -8.46
CA GLU A 102 18.82 2.48 -7.47
C GLU A 102 19.10 3.03 -6.07
N MET A 103 20.38 3.15 -5.67
CA MET A 103 20.77 3.79 -4.41
C MET A 103 20.39 5.28 -4.37
N GLU A 104 20.55 6.00 -5.48
CA GLU A 104 20.13 7.39 -5.60
C GLU A 104 18.60 7.54 -5.50
N ARG A 105 17.87 6.68 -6.22
CA ARG A 105 16.41 6.63 -6.17
C ARG A 105 15.90 6.30 -4.77
N TYR A 106 16.52 5.34 -4.10
CA TYR A 106 16.17 4.96 -2.74
C TYR A 106 16.48 6.09 -1.75
N ASN A 107 17.62 6.76 -1.87
CA ASN A 107 17.93 7.94 -1.06
C ASN A 107 16.90 9.06 -1.24
N THR A 108 16.42 9.28 -2.47
CA THR A 108 15.36 10.25 -2.74
C THR A 108 14.07 9.86 -2.01
N LEU A 109 13.67 8.59 -2.07
CA LEU A 109 12.51 8.07 -1.33
C LEU A 109 12.69 8.25 0.18
N LEU A 110 13.86 7.89 0.74
CA LEU A 110 14.15 8.06 2.17
C LEU A 110 14.03 9.52 2.62
N ARG A 111 14.49 10.48 1.79
CA ARG A 111 14.35 11.92 2.09
C ARG A 111 12.89 12.36 2.11
N VAL A 112 12.09 11.91 1.14
CA VAL A 112 10.65 12.21 1.09
C VAL A 112 9.98 11.67 2.35
N ILE A 113 10.21 10.40 2.70
CA ILE A 113 9.60 9.79 3.89
C ILE A 113 10.01 10.56 5.16
N ARG A 114 11.30 10.87 5.34
CA ARG A 114 11.78 11.65 6.50
C ARG A 114 11.12 13.03 6.55
N GLY A 115 11.04 13.73 5.42
CA GLY A 115 10.38 15.02 5.32
C GLY A 115 8.89 14.95 5.68
N SER A 116 8.17 13.95 5.17
CA SER A 116 6.76 13.73 5.50
C SER A 116 6.54 13.47 6.99
N LEU A 117 7.40 12.66 7.64
CA LEU A 117 7.33 12.39 9.07
C LEU A 117 7.62 13.63 9.93
N GLU A 118 8.54 14.49 9.50
CA GLU A 118 8.83 15.77 10.17
C GLU A 118 7.69 16.78 10.01
N MET A 119 7.07 16.83 8.82
CA MET A 119 5.90 17.68 8.61
C MET A 119 4.71 17.20 9.43
N LEU A 120 4.47 15.88 9.51
CA LEU A 120 3.44 15.30 10.38
C LEU A 120 3.62 15.72 11.84
N GLU A 121 4.84 15.63 12.36
CA GLU A 121 5.16 16.06 13.73
C GLU A 121 4.87 17.55 13.95
N LYS A 122 5.31 18.42 13.03
CA LYS A 122 5.01 19.85 13.10
C LYS A 122 3.52 20.17 13.02
N ALA A 123 2.75 19.38 12.28
CA ALA A 123 1.30 19.57 12.17
C ALA A 123 0.60 19.18 13.47
N VAL A 124 1.00 18.05 14.08
CA VAL A 124 0.50 17.63 15.40
C VAL A 124 0.85 18.65 16.48
N GLU A 125 2.04 19.24 16.43
CA GLU A 125 2.47 20.31 17.34
C GLU A 125 1.82 21.68 17.03
N GLY A 126 1.01 21.79 15.98
CA GLY A 126 0.32 23.02 15.58
C GLY A 126 1.22 24.09 14.95
N MET A 127 2.44 23.74 14.56
CA MET A 127 3.40 24.65 13.90
C MET A 127 3.13 24.83 12.41
N ILE A 128 2.44 23.90 11.76
CA ILE A 128 2.01 24.00 10.37
C ILE A 128 0.54 23.61 10.23
N VAL A 129 -0.15 24.19 9.26
CA VAL A 129 -1.53 23.79 8.92
C VAL A 129 -1.47 22.47 8.15
N MET A 130 -2.34 21.52 8.51
CA MET A 130 -2.49 20.25 7.81
C MET A 130 -2.94 20.53 6.36
N THR A 131 -2.05 20.29 5.39
CA THR A 131 -2.37 20.43 3.96
C THR A 131 -2.91 19.12 3.41
N PRO A 132 -3.57 19.10 2.24
CA PRO A 132 -4.00 17.86 1.59
C PRO A 132 -2.86 16.90 1.22
N GLU A 133 -1.61 17.39 1.18
CA GLU A 133 -0.42 16.55 1.01
C GLU A 133 0.02 15.88 2.32
N LEU A 134 -0.58 16.30 3.44
CA LEU A 134 -0.30 15.84 4.80
C LEU A 134 -1.46 15.01 5.41
N GLU A 135 -2.68 15.15 4.87
CA GLU A 135 -3.82 14.23 5.09
C GLU A 135 -3.63 12.89 4.35
#